data_AF-W8WYL4-F1
#
_entry.id   AF-W8WYL4-F1
#
_cell.length_a   1.000
_cell.length_b   1.000
_cell.length_c   1.000
_cell.angle_alpha   90.00
_cell.angle_beta   90.00
_cell.angle_gamma   90.00
#
_symmetry.space_group_name_H-M   'P 1'
#
loop_
_entity.id
_entity.type
_entity.pdbx_description
1 polymer ?
#
loop_
_entity_poly.entity_id
_entity_poly.type
_entity_poly.pdbx_seq_one_letter_code
_entity_poly.pdbx_strand_id
1 'polypeptide(L)'
;MESMLYVAERRREISDGGIELLIDPARLRRVLSDCQYSHDRIKKLLTDLRAATVEIVTPEMERSGDSIIGGLIDHVIPSPMTRHDPLSGGERHLWRVRLGVALVMLLERDLSLYYPPAPIARLQHGISQALARHVLTHRHDPAGGWHLDTLIRAVGGEAVNGMTLRNYRRRLKDDAVGLIEIGIEIDATDRVKRVTAAR
;
A
#
# COMPACT_ATOMS: atom_id res chain seq x y z
N MET A 1 -2.10 -2.63 2.58
CA MET A 1 -1.20 -2.98 3.69
C MET A 1 -0.84 -1.73 4.49
N GLU A 2 -0.27 -0.68 3.88
CA GLU A 2 0.08 0.59 4.54
C GLU A 2 -1.07 1.23 5.34
N SER A 3 -2.29 1.25 4.78
CA SER A 3 -3.46 1.77 5.49
C SER A 3 -3.74 1.02 6.79
N MET A 4 -3.47 -0.30 6.86
CA MET A 4 -3.61 -1.10 8.09
C MET A 4 -2.58 -0.70 9.14
N LEU A 5 -1.31 -0.51 8.73
CA LEU A 5 -0.25 -0.01 9.60
C LEU A 5 -0.58 1.38 10.14
N TYR A 6 -1.11 2.26 9.27
CA TYR A 6 -1.44 3.64 9.63
C TYR A 6 -2.62 3.76 10.60
N VAL A 7 -3.65 2.92 10.47
CA VAL A 7 -4.82 2.97 11.37
C VAL A 7 -4.70 2.09 12.60
N ALA A 8 -3.63 1.31 12.72
CA ALA A 8 -3.43 0.40 13.85
C ALA A 8 -3.49 1.17 15.17
N GLU A 9 -4.37 0.74 16.07
CA GLU A 9 -4.52 1.35 17.40
C GLU A 9 -3.43 0.87 18.35
N ARG A 10 -3.00 -0.38 18.18
CA ARG A 10 -1.94 -1.00 18.97
C ARG A 10 -1.11 -1.92 18.08
N ARG A 11 0.16 -2.02 18.41
CA ARG A 11 1.14 -2.94 17.81
C ARG A 11 1.77 -3.76 18.94
N ARG A 12 1.93 -5.07 18.73
CA ARG A 12 2.76 -5.91 19.60
C ARG A 12 3.64 -6.84 18.79
N GLU A 13 4.86 -7.01 19.25
CA GLU A 13 5.79 -8.01 18.74
C GLU A 13 5.47 -9.37 19.40
N ILE A 14 5.70 -10.44 18.66
CA ILE A 14 5.49 -11.82 19.11
C ILE A 14 6.84 -12.55 19.03
N SER A 15 7.01 -13.57 19.86
CA SER A 15 8.28 -14.28 20.09
C SER A 15 8.91 -14.92 18.85
N ASP A 16 8.12 -15.19 17.81
CA ASP A 16 8.55 -15.76 16.51
C ASP A 16 8.98 -14.69 15.50
N GLY A 17 9.09 -13.41 15.89
CA GLY A 17 9.47 -12.30 15.02
C GLY A 17 8.32 -11.69 14.22
N GLY A 18 7.09 -12.19 14.36
CA GLY A 18 5.93 -11.57 13.72
C GLY A 18 5.38 -10.39 14.50
N ILE A 19 4.57 -9.55 13.85
CA ILE A 19 3.85 -8.43 14.48
C ILE A 19 2.35 -8.68 14.46
N GLU A 20 1.65 -8.35 15.54
CA GLU A 20 0.19 -8.25 15.55
C GLU A 20 -0.26 -6.79 15.70
N LEU A 21 -1.27 -6.44 14.90
CA LEU A 21 -1.90 -5.13 14.89
C LEU A 21 -3.34 -5.26 15.39
N LEU A 22 -3.74 -4.34 16.25
CA LEU A 22 -5.15 -4.13 16.61
C LEU A 22 -5.75 -3.05 15.71
N ILE A 23 -6.78 -3.38 14.95
CA ILE A 23 -7.34 -2.51 13.91
C ILE A 23 -8.86 -2.42 14.04
N ASP A 24 -9.41 -1.22 13.96
CA ASP A 24 -10.85 -1.03 13.76
C ASP A 24 -11.20 -1.18 12.27
N PRO A 25 -11.96 -2.23 11.88
CA PRO A 25 -12.35 -2.43 10.48
C PRO A 25 -13.16 -1.25 9.92
N ALA A 26 -13.94 -0.55 10.76
CA ALA A 26 -14.69 0.62 10.31
C ALA A 26 -13.74 1.80 9.98
N ARG A 27 -12.71 2.02 10.80
CA ARG A 27 -11.69 3.05 10.55
C ARG A 27 -10.88 2.73 9.30
N LEU A 28 -10.45 1.48 9.14
CA LEU A 28 -9.72 1.03 7.95
C LEU A 28 -10.54 1.27 6.68
N ARG A 29 -11.84 0.93 6.69
CA ARG A 29 -12.76 1.15 5.57
C ARG A 29 -12.88 2.62 5.17
N ARG A 30 -13.01 3.52 6.16
CA ARG A 30 -13.05 4.97 5.92
C ARG A 30 -11.78 5.48 5.26
N VAL A 31 -10.62 5.02 5.73
CA VAL A 31 -9.32 5.43 5.18
C VAL A 31 -9.13 4.96 3.73
N LEU A 32 -9.43 3.69 3.44
CA LEU A 32 -9.14 3.10 2.13
C LEU A 32 -9.92 3.72 0.97
N SER A 33 -11.09 4.28 1.20
CA SER A 33 -12.03 4.51 0.10
C SER A 33 -13.06 5.58 0.34
N ASP A 34 -12.94 6.34 1.43
CA ASP A 34 -13.98 7.27 1.85
C ASP A 34 -15.39 6.62 1.85
N CYS A 35 -15.44 5.38 2.37
CA CYS A 35 -16.61 4.50 2.40
C CYS A 35 -17.02 3.80 1.08
N GLN A 36 -16.30 3.92 -0.04
CA GLN A 36 -16.64 3.24 -1.29
C GLN A 36 -16.43 1.71 -1.25
N TYR A 37 -15.58 1.20 -0.36
CA TYR A 37 -15.45 -0.24 -0.17
C TYR A 37 -16.51 -0.79 0.78
N SER A 38 -17.20 -1.83 0.32
CA SER A 38 -18.01 -2.68 1.20
C SER A 38 -17.12 -3.51 2.12
N HIS A 39 -17.71 -3.98 3.23
CA HIS A 39 -17.03 -4.90 4.15
C HIS A 39 -16.53 -6.17 3.44
N ASP A 40 -17.34 -6.71 2.54
CA ASP A 40 -16.99 -7.91 1.76
C ASP A 40 -15.83 -7.65 0.80
N ARG A 41 -15.74 -6.45 0.23
CA ARG A 41 -14.61 -6.08 -0.61
C ARG A 41 -13.31 -6.02 0.19
N ILE A 42 -13.34 -5.48 1.41
CA ILE A 42 -12.18 -5.49 2.31
C ILE A 42 -11.78 -6.92 2.67
N LYS A 43 -12.75 -7.80 2.98
CA LYS A 43 -12.47 -9.21 3.25
C LYS A 43 -11.80 -9.90 2.05
N LYS A 44 -12.27 -9.65 0.82
CA LYS A 44 -11.62 -10.17 -0.39
C LYS A 44 -10.16 -9.71 -0.49
N LEU A 45 -9.89 -8.42 -0.29
CA LEU A 45 -8.53 -7.89 -0.28
C LEU A 45 -7.66 -8.54 0.81
N LEU A 46 -8.20 -8.84 1.99
CA LEU A 46 -7.48 -9.56 3.04
C LEU A 46 -7.18 -11.00 2.66
N THR A 47 -8.12 -11.69 2.01
CA THR A 47 -7.90 -13.04 1.47
C THR A 47 -6.77 -13.03 0.44
N ASP A 48 -6.77 -12.05 -0.47
CA ASP A 48 -5.72 -11.90 -1.49
C ASP A 48 -4.36 -11.64 -0.82
N LEU A 49 -4.32 -10.76 0.19
CA LEU A 49 -3.09 -10.46 0.94
C LEU A 49 -2.57 -11.67 1.74
N ARG A 50 -3.46 -12.55 2.21
CA ARG A 50 -3.08 -13.79 2.90
C ARG A 50 -2.53 -14.83 1.93
N ALA A 51 -3.06 -14.87 0.70
CA ALA A 51 -2.59 -15.78 -0.35
C ALA A 51 -1.29 -15.30 -1.01
N ALA A 52 -0.92 -14.02 -0.84
CA ALA A 52 0.29 -13.45 -1.38
C ALA A 52 1.53 -13.95 -0.64
N THR A 53 2.40 -14.63 -1.36
CA THR A 53 3.73 -15.05 -0.91
C THR A 53 4.77 -14.08 -1.45
N VAL A 54 5.74 -13.73 -0.60
CA VAL A 54 6.94 -12.98 -0.96
C VAL A 54 8.16 -13.85 -0.71
N GLU A 55 9.11 -13.74 -1.62
CA GLU A 55 10.46 -14.26 -1.46
C GLU A 55 11.40 -13.07 -1.30
N ILE A 56 12.24 -13.13 -0.28
CA ILE A 56 13.24 -12.11 0.02
C ILE A 56 14.61 -12.75 -0.11
N VAL A 57 15.44 -12.14 -0.95
CA VAL A 57 16.83 -12.52 -1.18
C VAL A 57 17.69 -11.26 -0.95
N THR A 58 18.54 -11.29 0.07
CA THR A 58 19.57 -10.24 0.26
C THR A 58 20.88 -10.65 -0.43
N PRO A 59 21.83 -9.72 -0.66
CA PRO A 59 23.14 -10.06 -1.23
C PRO A 59 23.93 -11.10 -0.40
N GLU A 60 23.71 -11.16 0.91
CA GLU A 60 24.27 -12.21 1.78
C GLU A 60 23.62 -13.57 1.51
N MET A 61 22.29 -13.60 1.43
CA MET A 61 21.51 -14.82 1.18
C MET A 61 21.76 -15.39 -0.21
N GLU A 62 21.89 -14.53 -1.22
CA GLU A 62 22.21 -14.95 -2.58
C GLU A 62 23.57 -15.67 -2.64
N ARG A 63 24.55 -15.20 -1.86
CA ARG A 63 25.88 -15.84 -1.77
C ARG A 63 25.85 -17.19 -1.05
N SER A 64 24.94 -17.40 -0.10
CA SER A 64 24.77 -18.68 0.59
C SER A 64 23.78 -19.62 -0.10
N GLY A 65 23.00 -19.12 -1.07
CA GLY A 65 21.91 -19.85 -1.72
C GLY A 65 20.64 -19.94 -0.87
N ASP A 66 20.51 -19.09 0.15
CA ASP A 66 19.35 -19.03 1.03
C ASP A 66 18.30 -18.04 0.49
N SER A 67 17.05 -18.20 0.92
CA SER A 67 16.00 -17.19 0.75
C SER A 67 14.97 -17.29 1.87
N ILE A 68 14.25 -16.19 2.12
CA ILE A 68 13.11 -16.18 3.03
C ILE A 68 11.83 -16.18 2.21
N ILE A 69 11.03 -17.22 2.37
CA ILE A 69 9.72 -17.35 1.75
C ILE A 69 8.65 -17.22 2.83
N GLY A 70 7.73 -16.26 2.67
CA GLY A 70 6.66 -16.04 3.64
C GLY A 70 5.49 -15.24 3.10
N GLY A 71 4.38 -15.24 3.86
CA GLY A 71 3.19 -14.46 3.52
C GLY A 71 3.28 -13.00 3.97
N LEU A 72 2.46 -12.13 3.38
CA LEU A 72 2.29 -10.76 3.86
C LEU A 72 1.44 -10.69 5.14
N ILE A 73 0.28 -11.33 5.10
CA ILE A 73 -0.62 -11.50 6.24
C ILE A 73 -0.73 -12.99 6.53
N ASP A 74 -0.52 -13.37 7.78
CA ASP A 74 -0.73 -14.74 8.22
C ASP A 74 -2.23 -14.98 8.49
N HIS A 75 -2.83 -14.17 9.36
CA HIS A 75 -4.25 -14.26 9.67
C HIS A 75 -4.88 -12.94 10.12
N VAL A 76 -6.21 -12.91 10.03
CA VAL A 76 -7.06 -11.85 10.59
C VAL A 76 -8.15 -12.53 11.40
N ILE A 77 -8.23 -12.21 12.68
CA ILE A 77 -9.22 -12.79 13.60
C ILE A 77 -9.91 -11.72 14.44
N PRO A 78 -11.15 -11.94 14.89
CA PRO A 78 -11.80 -11.06 15.84
C PRO A 78 -10.97 -10.91 17.12
N SER A 79 -10.88 -9.68 17.60
CA SER A 79 -10.33 -9.35 18.91
C SER A 79 -11.46 -9.38 19.95
N PRO A 80 -11.18 -9.76 21.21
CA PRO A 80 -12.14 -9.57 22.30
C PRO A 80 -12.45 -8.09 22.55
N MET A 81 -11.63 -7.16 22.06
CA MET A 81 -11.87 -5.73 22.17
C MET A 81 -12.94 -5.28 21.16
N THR A 82 -13.88 -4.45 21.64
CA THR A 82 -15.02 -3.98 20.86
C THR A 82 -15.10 -2.45 20.79
N ARG A 83 -15.98 -1.97 19.91
CA ARG A 83 -16.39 -0.55 19.76
C ARG A 83 -17.88 -0.47 19.47
N HIS A 84 -18.51 0.63 19.88
CA HIS A 84 -19.91 0.92 19.54
C HIS A 84 -20.12 1.00 18.04
N ASP A 85 -21.03 0.19 17.50
CA ASP A 85 -21.46 0.19 16.11
C ASP A 85 -22.64 1.15 15.89
N PRO A 86 -22.43 2.29 15.20
CA PRO A 86 -23.49 3.27 15.00
C PRO A 86 -24.60 2.79 14.04
N LEU A 87 -24.40 1.69 13.29
CA LEU A 87 -25.42 1.18 12.36
C LEU A 87 -26.43 0.26 13.05
N SER A 88 -25.97 -0.57 13.99
CA SER A 88 -26.79 -1.54 14.71
C SER A 88 -27.14 -1.11 16.13
N GLY A 89 -26.44 -0.11 16.68
CA GLY A 89 -26.53 0.29 18.10
C GLY A 89 -25.85 -0.70 19.06
N GLY A 90 -25.24 -1.77 18.55
CA GLY A 90 -24.54 -2.80 19.32
C GLY A 90 -23.04 -2.57 19.39
N GLU A 91 -22.30 -3.65 19.58
CA GLU A 91 -20.84 -3.65 19.56
C GLU A 91 -20.29 -4.37 18.32
N ARG A 92 -19.21 -3.83 17.74
CA ARG A 92 -18.39 -4.51 16.73
C ARG A 92 -17.05 -4.91 17.31
N HIS A 93 -16.57 -6.09 16.93
CA HIS A 93 -15.21 -6.51 17.25
C HIS A 93 -14.16 -5.77 16.43
N LEU A 94 -13.08 -5.39 17.08
CA LEU A 94 -11.84 -5.01 16.41
C LEU A 94 -11.20 -6.26 15.79
N TRP A 95 -10.27 -6.05 14.86
CA TRP A 95 -9.47 -7.11 14.27
C TRP A 95 -8.10 -7.18 14.90
N ARG A 96 -7.64 -8.41 15.12
CA ARG A 96 -6.23 -8.75 15.31
C ARG A 96 -5.69 -9.24 13.98
N VAL A 97 -4.81 -8.46 13.38
CA VAL A 97 -4.17 -8.76 12.10
C VAL A 97 -2.73 -9.17 12.37
N ARG A 98 -2.35 -10.36 11.92
CA ARG A 98 -1.01 -10.92 12.05
C ARG A 98 -0.22 -10.70 10.77
N LEU A 99 0.88 -9.96 10.87
CA LEU A 99 1.83 -9.79 9.77
C LEU A 99 2.78 -10.98 9.72
N GLY A 100 3.04 -11.50 8.52
CA GLY A 100 4.03 -12.56 8.33
C GLY A 100 5.46 -12.04 8.52
N VAL A 101 6.37 -12.94 8.94
CA VAL A 101 7.77 -12.60 9.27
C VAL A 101 8.51 -11.94 8.10
N ALA A 102 8.24 -12.38 6.86
CA ALA A 102 8.84 -11.81 5.66
C ALA A 102 8.46 -10.32 5.50
N LEU A 103 7.18 -9.98 5.70
CA LEU A 103 6.74 -8.59 5.67
C LEU A 103 7.35 -7.78 6.82
N VAL A 104 7.44 -8.33 8.03
CA VAL A 104 8.06 -7.65 9.17
C VAL A 104 9.51 -7.29 8.86
N MET A 105 10.27 -8.21 8.27
CA MET A 105 11.66 -7.95 7.87
C MET A 105 11.76 -6.81 6.84
N LEU A 106 10.86 -6.74 5.85
CA LEU A 106 10.82 -5.62 4.90
C LEU A 106 10.50 -4.29 5.61
N LEU A 107 9.59 -4.31 6.59
CA LEU A 107 9.21 -3.12 7.35
C LEU A 107 10.37 -2.56 8.18
N GLU A 108 11.16 -3.43 8.81
CA GLU A 108 12.31 -3.01 9.62
C GLU A 108 13.46 -2.42 8.80
N ARG A 109 13.59 -2.84 7.54
CA ARG A 109 14.72 -2.47 6.68
C ARG A 109 14.40 -1.35 5.70
N ASP A 110 13.17 -1.26 5.20
CA ASP A 110 12.92 -0.55 3.93
C ASP A 110 11.65 0.33 3.92
N LEU A 111 10.67 0.11 4.81
CA LEU A 111 9.36 0.75 4.73
C LEU A 111 9.06 1.62 5.95
N SER A 112 9.66 2.80 5.98
CA SER A 112 9.14 3.90 6.80
C SER A 112 8.09 4.67 5.98
N LEU A 113 6.84 4.66 6.44
CA LEU A 113 5.76 5.43 5.81
C LEU A 113 5.91 6.90 6.19
N TYR A 114 6.46 7.71 5.29
CA TYR A 114 6.60 9.17 5.46
C TYR A 114 5.36 9.96 4.99
N TYR A 115 4.31 9.28 4.52
CA TYR A 115 3.09 9.90 4.02
C TYR A 115 1.82 9.26 4.62
N PRO A 116 0.72 10.01 4.76
CA PRO A 116 -0.58 9.42 5.03
C PRO A 116 -1.00 8.56 3.81
N PRO A 117 -1.34 7.27 3.98
CA PRO A 117 -1.62 6.38 2.86
C PRO A 117 -3.02 6.60 2.24
N ALA A 118 -3.90 7.35 2.90
CA ALA A 118 -5.29 7.52 2.47
C ALA A 118 -5.43 8.15 1.07
N PRO A 119 -4.75 9.28 0.75
CA PRO A 119 -4.85 9.89 -0.57
C PRO A 119 -4.42 8.93 -1.69
N ILE A 120 -3.30 8.22 -1.51
CA ILE A 120 -2.83 7.22 -2.48
C ILE A 120 -3.82 6.06 -2.62
N ALA A 121 -4.30 5.51 -1.49
CA ALA A 121 -5.22 4.36 -1.51
C ALA A 121 -6.55 4.65 -2.23
N ARG A 122 -6.95 5.93 -2.31
CA ARG A 122 -8.18 6.39 -2.98
C ARG A 122 -8.05 6.51 -4.49
N LEU A 123 -6.84 6.53 -5.05
CA LEU A 123 -6.66 6.48 -6.51
C LEU A 123 -7.29 5.20 -7.07
N GLN A 124 -8.00 5.31 -8.17
CA GLN A 124 -8.82 4.23 -8.73
C GLN A 124 -7.97 3.07 -9.24
N HIS A 125 -6.78 3.36 -9.75
CA HIS A 125 -5.96 2.37 -10.44
C HIS A 125 -4.66 2.05 -9.68
N GLY A 126 -4.38 0.75 -9.55
CA GLY A 126 -3.15 0.28 -8.88
C GLY A 126 -1.86 0.84 -9.48
N ILE A 127 -1.83 1.14 -10.78
CA ILE A 127 -0.67 1.79 -11.43
C ILE A 127 -0.46 3.22 -10.91
N SER A 128 -1.53 3.98 -10.73
CA SER A 128 -1.49 5.34 -10.17
C SER A 128 -1.01 5.29 -8.73
N GLN A 129 -1.49 4.32 -7.95
CA GLN A 129 -1.03 4.10 -6.58
C GLN A 129 0.46 3.73 -6.53
N ALA A 130 0.94 2.84 -7.41
CA ALA A 130 2.33 2.42 -7.44
C ALA A 130 3.26 3.57 -7.87
N LEU A 131 2.86 4.33 -8.90
CA LEU A 131 3.58 5.51 -9.35
C LEU A 131 3.66 6.58 -8.26
N ALA A 132 2.54 6.86 -7.58
CA ALA A 132 2.51 7.83 -6.49
C ALA A 132 3.46 7.45 -5.35
N ARG A 133 3.50 6.16 -4.97
CA ARG A 133 4.46 5.67 -3.96
C ARG A 133 5.90 5.87 -4.42
N HIS A 134 6.23 5.43 -5.63
CA HIS A 134 7.57 5.59 -6.18
C HIS A 134 8.00 7.06 -6.16
N VAL A 135 7.11 7.94 -6.65
CA VAL A 135 7.37 9.37 -6.68
C VAL A 135 7.52 9.92 -5.28
N LEU A 136 6.75 9.53 -4.26
CA LEU A 136 6.82 10.13 -2.92
C LEU A 136 7.97 9.60 -2.05
N THR A 137 8.42 8.35 -2.27
CA THR A 137 9.47 7.73 -1.45
C THR A 137 10.89 8.01 -1.96
N HIS A 138 11.05 8.50 -3.19
CA HIS A 138 12.37 8.82 -3.74
C HIS A 138 13.07 9.92 -2.92
N ARG A 139 14.35 9.76 -2.60
CA ARG A 139 15.06 10.81 -1.83
C ARG A 139 15.29 12.08 -2.67
N HIS A 140 15.59 11.91 -3.95
CA HIS A 140 15.97 12.98 -4.85
C HIS A 140 15.12 12.95 -6.10
N ASP A 141 14.60 14.12 -6.47
CA ASP A 141 13.83 14.31 -7.70
C ASP A 141 14.81 14.51 -8.86
N PRO A 142 14.64 13.84 -10.01
CA PRO A 142 15.46 14.08 -11.18
C PRO A 142 15.25 15.50 -11.72
N ALA A 143 16.30 16.09 -12.30
CA ALA A 143 16.21 17.40 -12.94
C ALA A 143 15.13 17.40 -14.03
N GLY A 144 14.12 18.26 -13.88
CA GLY A 144 12.99 18.35 -14.81
C GLY A 144 11.89 17.30 -14.62
N GLY A 145 11.99 16.45 -13.60
CA GLY A 145 10.99 15.41 -13.29
C GLY A 145 11.20 14.10 -14.06
N TRP A 146 10.48 13.07 -13.64
CA TRP A 146 10.58 11.74 -14.23
C TRP A 146 9.88 11.68 -15.58
N HIS A 147 10.37 10.86 -16.49
CA HIS A 147 9.61 10.46 -17.68
C HIS A 147 8.49 9.49 -17.27
N LEU A 148 7.26 9.76 -17.71
CA LEU A 148 6.08 8.94 -17.41
C LEU A 148 6.29 7.46 -17.77
N ASP A 149 6.78 7.19 -18.98
CA ASP A 149 6.99 5.81 -19.44
C ASP A 149 8.04 5.07 -18.62
N THR A 150 9.12 5.76 -18.25
CA THR A 150 10.17 5.19 -17.41
C THR A 150 9.62 4.84 -16.04
N LEU A 151 8.80 5.72 -15.44
CA LEU A 151 8.13 5.42 -14.17
C LEU A 151 7.18 4.24 -14.28
N ILE A 152 6.34 4.21 -15.33
CA ILE A 152 5.39 3.12 -15.56
C ILE A 152 6.14 1.79 -15.65
N ARG A 153 7.27 1.74 -16.35
CA ARG A 153 8.09 0.53 -16.47
C ARG A 153 8.76 0.16 -15.16
N ALA A 154 9.27 1.15 -14.41
CA ALA A 154 9.89 0.92 -13.10
C ALA A 154 8.93 0.26 -12.11
N VAL A 155 7.65 0.66 -12.10
CA VAL A 155 6.65 0.09 -11.17
C VAL A 155 5.86 -1.08 -11.75
N GLY A 156 5.79 -1.22 -13.07
CA GLY A 156 5.04 -2.27 -13.76
C GLY A 156 5.87 -3.52 -14.08
N GLY A 157 7.20 -3.45 -13.95
CA GLY A 157 8.12 -4.55 -14.22
C GLY A 157 8.37 -4.82 -15.71
N GLU A 158 9.11 -5.89 -15.98
CA GLU A 158 9.62 -6.24 -17.32
C GLU A 158 8.51 -6.60 -18.32
N ALA A 159 7.33 -7.00 -17.83
CA ALA A 159 6.19 -7.43 -18.65
C ALA A 159 5.39 -6.27 -19.32
N VAL A 160 5.80 -5.00 -19.14
CA VAL A 160 5.09 -3.85 -19.71
C VAL A 160 5.35 -3.72 -21.21
N ASN A 161 4.44 -4.30 -22.00
CA ASN A 161 4.38 -4.14 -23.46
C ASN A 161 3.68 -2.83 -23.88
N GLY A 162 3.67 -2.52 -25.18
CA GLY A 162 3.10 -1.27 -25.71
C GLY A 162 1.58 -1.11 -25.53
N MET A 163 0.80 -2.20 -25.46
CA MET A 163 -0.62 -2.12 -25.13
C MET A 163 -0.82 -1.82 -23.65
N THR A 164 -0.09 -2.50 -22.78
CA THR A 164 -0.09 -2.27 -21.33
C THR A 164 0.31 -0.84 -21.00
N LEU A 165 1.36 -0.32 -21.64
CA LEU A 165 1.82 1.05 -21.47
C LEU A 165 0.73 2.08 -21.82
N ARG A 166 0.05 1.91 -22.97
CA ARG A 166 -1.08 2.77 -23.37
C ARG A 166 -2.23 2.72 -22.36
N ASN A 167 -2.57 1.53 -21.88
CA ASN A 167 -3.61 1.35 -20.86
C ASN A 167 -3.24 2.03 -19.54
N TYR A 168 -1.97 1.96 -19.14
CA TYR A 168 -1.47 2.62 -17.93
C TYR A 168 -1.48 4.14 -18.05
N ARG A 169 -1.07 4.72 -19.18
CA ARG A 169 -1.20 6.17 -19.41
C ARG A 169 -2.65 6.64 -19.32
N ARG A 170 -3.59 5.88 -19.92
CA ARG A 170 -5.03 6.18 -19.82
C ARG A 170 -5.48 6.20 -18.36
N ARG A 171 -5.15 5.16 -17.59
CA ARG A 171 -5.51 5.06 -16.16
C ARG A 171 -4.91 6.19 -15.32
N LEU A 172 -3.67 6.58 -15.60
CA LEU A 172 -3.03 7.72 -14.92
C LEU A 172 -3.72 9.04 -15.23
N LYS A 173 -4.22 9.20 -16.46
CA LYS A 173 -5.05 10.35 -16.84
C LYS A 173 -6.41 10.34 -16.12
N ASP A 174 -7.03 9.17 -15.98
CA ASP A 174 -8.29 9.01 -15.25
C ASP A 174 -8.13 9.42 -13.76
N ASP A 175 -6.96 9.14 -13.17
CA ASP A 175 -6.59 9.51 -11.79
C ASP A 175 -5.90 10.88 -11.63
N ALA A 176 -5.82 11.70 -12.70
CA ALA A 176 -5.00 12.92 -12.71
C ALA A 176 -5.34 13.92 -11.59
N VAL A 177 -6.63 14.11 -11.30
CA VAL A 177 -7.08 15.01 -10.23
C VAL A 177 -6.59 14.50 -8.86
N GLY A 178 -6.74 13.21 -8.58
CA GLY A 178 -6.27 12.62 -7.32
C GLY A 178 -4.75 12.66 -7.19
N LEU A 179 -4.00 12.53 -8.30
CA LEU A 179 -2.55 12.70 -8.28
C LEU A 179 -2.15 14.13 -7.90
N ILE A 180 -2.84 15.15 -8.43
CA ILE A 180 -2.58 16.56 -8.08
C ILE A 180 -2.85 16.80 -6.59
N GLU A 181 -3.93 16.27 -6.03
CA GLU A 181 -4.24 16.36 -4.60
C GLU A 181 -3.16 15.72 -3.71
N ILE A 182 -2.47 14.69 -4.22
CA ILE A 182 -1.33 14.04 -3.55
C ILE A 182 -0.03 14.85 -3.68
N GLY A 183 -0.03 15.92 -4.49
CA GLY A 183 1.16 16.72 -4.78
C GLY A 183 1.97 16.19 -5.97
N ILE A 184 1.34 15.48 -6.91
CA ILE A 184 1.98 14.92 -8.10
C ILE A 184 1.30 15.47 -9.36
N GLU A 185 2.08 16.10 -10.22
CA GLU A 185 1.60 16.60 -11.51
C GLU A 185 2.21 15.78 -12.66
N ILE A 186 1.39 15.48 -13.67
CA ILE A 186 1.83 14.97 -14.97
C ILE A 186 1.63 16.09 -15.98
N ASP A 187 2.72 16.68 -16.46
CA ASP A 187 2.64 17.80 -17.40
C ASP A 187 2.34 17.35 -18.84
N ALA A 188 2.09 18.33 -19.71
CA ALA A 188 1.74 18.09 -21.12
C ALA A 188 2.85 17.42 -21.94
N THR A 189 4.08 17.33 -21.41
CA THR A 189 5.23 16.67 -22.04
C THR A 189 5.51 15.28 -21.45
N ASP A 190 4.53 14.70 -20.75
CA ASP A 190 4.63 13.41 -20.05
C ASP A 190 5.77 13.39 -19.01
N ARG A 191 5.99 14.52 -18.33
CA ARG A 191 6.86 14.59 -17.15
C ARG A 191 6.04 14.52 -15.88
N VAL A 192 6.49 13.68 -14.96
CA VAL A 192 5.93 13.57 -13.61
C VAL A 192 6.80 14.39 -12.67
N LYS A 193 6.18 15.25 -11.86
CA LYS A 193 6.87 16.12 -10.90
C LYS A 193 6.15 16.09 -9.56
N ARG A 194 6.92 16.22 -8.47
CA ARG A 194 6.33 16.63 -7.20
C ARG A 194 6.06 18.12 -7.27
N VAL A 195 4.82 18.48 -7.05
CA VAL A 195 4.44 19.86 -6.79
C VAL A 195 4.39 20.02 -5.28
N THR A 196 5.07 21.04 -4.75
CA THR A 196 4.99 21.36 -3.34
C THR A 196 3.51 21.55 -3.00
N ALA A 197 2.94 20.65 -2.18
CA ALA A 197 1.58 20.83 -1.70
C ALA A 197 1.50 22.23 -1.05
N ALA A 198 0.52 23.04 -1.44
CA ALA A 198 0.21 24.26 -0.71
C ALA A 198 0.03 23.85 0.76
N ARG A 199 0.88 24.41 1.62
CA ARG A 199 0.87 24.16 3.07
C ARG A 199 -0.47 24.54 3.69
#